data_AF-A0A2M6WMH3-F1
#
_entry.id   AF-A0A2M6WMH3-F1
#
_cell.length_a   1.000
_cell.length_b   1.000
_cell.length_c   1.000
_cell.angle_alpha   90.00
_cell.angle_beta   90.00
_cell.angle_gamma   90.00
#
_symmetry.space_group_name_H-M   'P 1'
#
loop_
_entity.id
_entity.type
_entity.pdbx_description
1 polymer ?
#
loop_
_entity_poly.entity_id
_entity_poly.type
_entity_poly.pdbx_seq_one_letter_code
_entity_poly.pdbx_strand_id
1 'polypeptide(L)'
;GHLDKEAGVRRWLTYFILFAASVVVIGYLIALINIFLNGELTLKFSLKTLTVLVISGIVFSYYLYDIKRDKAEGAKNKVIAAYFYATLAIVLAVFVASFFFVESPAQARKLRQDSEVLNRLMSLAGGVDAYYRDKKALPRDLSILLQDNLYVIERNTVNPLTKKQFEYKIVDAKKYQLCADFQTSNKKTDAEQYDYYLDPQWQHDAGYQCITKVAQDDLSVKGIAPVRLEAGY
;
A
#
# COMPACT_ATOMS: atom_id res chain seq x y z
N GLY A 1 -55.81 13.97 8.47
CA GLY A 1 -54.51 14.59 8.77
C GLY A 1 -53.65 13.56 9.47
N HIS A 2 -52.51 13.19 8.87
CA HIS A 2 -51.43 12.45 9.51
C HIS A 2 -50.17 12.63 8.64
N LEU A 3 -49.45 13.74 8.82
CA LEU A 3 -48.14 13.98 8.20
C LEU A 3 -47.14 14.62 9.19
N ASP A 4 -47.34 14.48 10.50
CA ASP A 4 -46.56 15.27 11.47
C ASP A 4 -45.30 14.58 11.99
N LYS A 5 -45.19 13.23 11.93
CA LYS A 5 -44.01 12.52 12.44
C LYS A 5 -42.85 12.47 11.44
N GLU A 6 -43.11 12.26 10.16
CA GLU A 6 -42.04 12.18 9.16
C GLU A 6 -41.36 13.53 8.91
N ALA A 7 -42.12 14.63 8.97
CA ALA A 7 -41.57 15.97 8.83
C ALA A 7 -40.61 16.34 9.97
N GLY A 8 -40.95 15.97 11.21
CA GLY A 8 -40.10 16.21 12.40
C GLY A 8 -38.77 15.44 12.34
N VAL A 9 -38.83 14.15 12.01
CA VAL A 9 -37.64 13.29 11.88
C VAL A 9 -36.75 13.76 10.74
N ARG A 10 -37.33 14.09 9.57
CA ARG A 10 -36.57 14.61 8.42
C ARG A 10 -35.85 15.91 8.76
N ARG A 11 -36.52 16.82 9.46
CA ARG A 11 -35.94 18.11 9.85
C ARG A 11 -34.80 17.94 10.85
N TRP A 12 -34.98 17.08 11.85
CA TRP A 12 -33.93 16.75 12.82
C TRP A 12 -32.71 16.12 12.14
N LEU A 13 -32.93 15.12 11.28
CA LEU A 13 -31.86 14.45 10.54
C LEU A 13 -31.09 15.44 9.64
N THR A 14 -31.80 16.37 9.00
CA THR A 14 -31.19 17.40 8.15
C THR A 14 -30.28 18.34 8.94
N TYR A 15 -30.74 18.83 10.10
CA TYR A 15 -29.91 19.66 10.97
C TYR A 15 -28.72 18.90 11.53
N PHE A 16 -28.88 17.62 11.86
CA PHE A 16 -27.79 16.77 12.31
C PHE A 16 -26.71 16.59 11.23
N ILE A 17 -27.10 16.35 9.98
CA ILE A 17 -26.16 16.22 8.85
C ILE A 17 -25.41 17.52 8.60
N LEU A 18 -26.10 18.67 8.67
CA LEU A 18 -25.46 19.99 8.52
C LEU A 18 -24.44 20.25 9.63
N PHE A 19 -24.77 19.91 10.87
CA PHE A 19 -23.86 20.02 12.01
C PHE A 19 -22.64 19.11 11.85
N ALA A 20 -22.84 17.85 11.47
CA ALA A 20 -21.73 16.92 11.23
C ALA A 20 -20.82 17.42 10.09
N ALA A 21 -21.41 17.89 8.99
CA ALA A 21 -20.65 18.44 7.87
C ALA A 21 -19.81 19.66 8.26
N SER A 22 -20.35 20.58 9.07
CA SER A 22 -19.60 21.76 9.53
C SER A 22 -18.43 21.37 10.43
N VAL A 23 -18.63 20.45 11.38
CA VAL A 23 -17.55 19.94 12.24
C VAL A 23 -16.43 19.29 11.42
N VAL A 24 -16.77 18.47 10.41
CA VAL A 24 -15.79 17.85 9.52
C VAL A 24 -14.97 18.89 8.76
N VAL A 25 -15.62 19.91 8.19
CA VAL A 25 -14.93 20.99 7.45
C VAL A 25 -13.98 21.77 8.37
N ILE A 26 -14.43 22.12 9.57
CA ILE A 26 -13.60 22.82 10.56
C ILE A 26 -12.39 21.97 10.94
N GLY A 27 -12.58 20.68 11.23
CA GLY A 27 -11.50 19.76 11.58
C GLY A 27 -10.44 19.65 10.48
N TYR A 28 -10.85 19.55 9.22
CA TYR A 28 -9.93 19.50 8.07
C TYR A 28 -9.16 20.81 7.87
N LEU A 29 -9.81 21.97 8.06
CA LEU A 29 -9.14 23.27 8.01
C LEU A 29 -8.06 23.39 9.08
N ILE A 30 -8.35 22.97 10.31
CA ILE A 30 -7.37 22.98 11.42
C ILE A 30 -6.18 22.06 11.09
N ALA A 31 -6.45 20.85 10.61
CA ALA A 31 -5.40 19.90 10.23
C ALA A 31 -4.50 20.47 9.11
N LEU A 32 -5.11 21.14 8.11
CA LEU A 32 -4.37 21.76 7.01
C LEU A 32 -3.47 22.90 7.47
N ILE A 33 -3.96 23.73 8.39
CA ILE A 33 -3.16 24.82 8.97
C ILE A 33 -1.97 24.26 9.76
N ASN A 34 -2.20 23.25 10.61
CA ASN A 34 -1.12 22.66 11.42
C ASN A 34 -0.02 22.04 10.54
N ILE A 35 -0.40 21.32 9.47
CA ILE A 35 0.56 20.71 8.56
C ILE A 35 1.29 21.76 7.71
N PHE A 36 0.59 22.83 7.31
CA PHE A 36 1.21 23.95 6.62
C PHE A 36 2.27 24.65 7.48
N LEU A 37 1.95 24.90 8.75
CA LEU A 37 2.87 25.54 9.71
C LEU A 37 4.10 24.68 9.99
N ASN A 38 3.96 23.35 9.96
CA ASN A 38 5.07 22.42 10.12
C ASN A 38 5.95 22.25 8.87
N GLY A 39 5.56 22.85 7.73
CA GLY A 39 6.30 22.74 6.47
C GLY A 39 6.18 21.39 5.75
N GLU A 40 5.31 20.49 6.22
CA GLU A 40 5.13 19.13 5.70
C GLU A 40 3.94 19.02 4.71
N LEU A 41 3.66 20.07 3.94
CA LEU A 41 2.59 20.03 2.94
C LEU A 41 2.94 19.04 1.82
N THR A 42 2.50 17.80 1.97
CA THR A 42 2.56 16.80 0.90
C THR A 42 1.39 17.00 -0.07
N LEU A 43 1.67 16.91 -1.38
CA LEU A 43 0.63 16.94 -2.43
C LEU A 43 -0.52 15.95 -2.14
N LYS A 44 -0.18 14.76 -1.61
CA LYS A 44 -1.14 13.72 -1.23
C LYS A 44 -2.07 14.17 -0.11
N PHE A 45 -1.54 14.86 0.91
CA PHE A 45 -2.34 15.39 2.00
C PHE A 45 -3.26 16.52 1.53
N SER A 46 -2.77 17.41 0.66
CA SER A 46 -3.57 18.48 0.06
C SER A 46 -4.72 17.94 -0.78
N LEU A 47 -4.47 16.95 -1.65
CA LEU A 47 -5.52 16.32 -2.47
C LEU A 47 -6.57 15.61 -1.60
N LYS A 48 -6.16 14.89 -0.56
CA LYS A 48 -7.08 14.25 0.39
C LYS A 48 -7.96 15.27 1.10
N THR A 49 -7.37 16.36 1.58
CA THR A 49 -8.10 17.43 2.28
C THR A 49 -9.10 18.12 1.35
N LEU A 50 -8.67 18.48 0.14
CA LEU A 50 -9.53 19.10 -0.87
C LEU A 50 -10.74 18.21 -1.19
N THR A 51 -10.51 16.90 -1.34
CA THR A 51 -11.58 15.93 -1.63
C THR A 51 -12.65 15.94 -0.54
N VAL A 52 -12.26 15.91 0.74
CA VAL A 52 -13.23 15.93 1.84
C VAL A 52 -13.97 17.25 1.93
N LEU A 53 -13.28 18.39 1.74
CA LEU A 53 -13.93 19.70 1.71
C LEU A 53 -14.97 19.81 0.57
N VAL A 54 -14.67 19.27 -0.61
CA VAL A 54 -15.62 19.26 -1.75
C VAL A 54 -16.84 18.40 -1.43
N ILE A 55 -16.65 17.18 -0.91
CA ILE A 55 -17.76 16.28 -0.57
C ILE A 55 -18.65 16.91 0.51
N SER A 56 -18.05 17.37 1.62
CA SER A 56 -18.77 18.03 2.69
C SER A 56 -19.48 19.30 2.21
N GLY A 57 -18.86 20.09 1.33
CA GLY A 57 -19.47 21.28 0.73
C GLY A 57 -20.68 20.96 -0.15
N ILE A 58 -20.61 19.91 -0.98
CA ILE A 58 -21.74 19.46 -1.81
C ILE A 58 -22.91 19.03 -0.91
N VAL A 59 -22.66 18.18 0.09
CA VAL A 59 -23.68 17.72 1.04
C VAL A 59 -24.31 18.90 1.79
N PHE A 60 -23.47 19.79 2.33
CA PHE A 60 -23.92 20.98 3.05
C PHE A 60 -24.77 21.89 2.16
N SER A 61 -24.36 22.12 0.91
CA SER A 61 -25.11 22.94 -0.05
C SER A 61 -26.48 22.35 -0.40
N TYR A 62 -26.56 21.03 -0.58
CA TYR A 62 -27.80 20.32 -0.88
C TYR A 62 -28.80 20.45 0.28
N TYR A 63 -28.35 20.22 1.52
CA TYR A 63 -29.23 20.29 2.68
C TYR A 63 -29.60 21.73 3.07
N LEU A 64 -28.73 22.72 2.85
CA LEU A 64 -29.14 24.13 2.96
C LEU A 64 -30.20 24.50 1.92
N TYR A 65 -30.08 23.99 0.69
CA TYR A 65 -31.09 24.18 -0.34
C TYR A 65 -32.43 23.52 0.04
N ASP A 66 -32.39 22.30 0.59
CA ASP A 66 -33.59 21.57 1.02
C ASP A 66 -34.33 22.28 2.17
N ILE A 67 -33.61 22.82 3.16
CA ILE A 67 -34.20 23.61 4.26
C ILE A 67 -34.86 24.90 3.74
N LYS A 68 -34.23 25.59 2.78
CA LYS A 68 -34.74 26.86 2.24
C LYS A 68 -35.97 26.69 1.34
N ARG A 69 -36.41 25.45 1.09
CA ARG A 69 -37.52 25.16 0.19
C ARG A 69 -38.84 25.08 0.95
N ASP A 70 -39.70 26.09 0.74
CA ASP A 70 -40.99 26.27 1.44
C ASP A 70 -42.13 25.33 1.02
N LYS A 71 -41.94 24.46 0.02
CA LYS A 71 -42.99 23.54 -0.48
C LYS A 71 -42.48 22.11 -0.61
N ALA A 72 -43.01 21.22 0.21
CA ALA A 72 -42.91 19.78 0.06
C ALA A 72 -44.13 19.24 -0.70
N GLU A 73 -43.87 18.22 -1.51
CA GLU A 73 -44.81 17.32 -2.21
C GLU A 73 -45.20 17.68 -3.66
N GLY A 74 -44.80 16.82 -4.60
CA GLY A 74 -45.42 16.66 -5.93
C GLY A 74 -44.68 17.22 -7.15
N ALA A 75 -43.97 18.34 -7.05
CA ALA A 75 -43.35 18.97 -8.23
C ALA A 75 -41.95 18.40 -8.52
N LYS A 76 -41.79 17.72 -9.68
CA LYS A 76 -40.48 17.34 -10.25
C LYS A 76 -39.57 18.57 -10.30
N ASN A 77 -38.61 18.65 -9.38
CA ASN A 77 -37.71 19.79 -9.30
C ASN A 77 -36.43 19.49 -10.08
N LYS A 78 -36.18 20.32 -11.11
CA LYS A 78 -34.95 20.24 -11.90
C LYS A 78 -33.69 20.43 -11.06
N VAL A 79 -33.76 21.15 -9.94
CA VAL A 79 -32.60 21.36 -9.05
C VAL A 79 -32.25 20.09 -8.26
N ILE A 80 -33.23 19.39 -7.69
CA ILE A 80 -32.98 18.11 -7.00
C ILE A 80 -32.46 17.07 -8.00
N ALA A 81 -33.06 17.01 -9.19
CA ALA A 81 -32.58 16.15 -10.27
C ALA A 81 -31.14 16.50 -10.68
N ALA A 82 -30.79 17.79 -10.76
CA ALA A 82 -29.43 18.22 -11.06
C ALA A 82 -28.42 17.77 -9.98
N TYR A 83 -28.74 17.93 -8.69
CA TYR A 83 -27.90 17.42 -7.60
C TYR A 83 -27.74 15.90 -7.64
N PHE A 84 -28.83 15.16 -7.95
CA PHE A 84 -28.77 13.71 -8.11
C PHE A 84 -27.86 13.30 -9.27
N TYR A 85 -28.05 13.86 -10.46
CA TYR A 85 -27.22 13.50 -11.62
C TYR A 85 -25.78 13.98 -11.48
N ALA A 86 -25.54 15.14 -10.86
CA ALA A 86 -24.19 15.63 -10.58
C ALA A 86 -23.44 14.72 -9.59
N THR A 87 -24.07 14.32 -8.49
CA THR A 87 -23.46 13.40 -7.52
C THR A 87 -23.23 12.01 -8.13
N LEU A 88 -24.20 11.49 -8.89
CA LEU A 88 -24.04 10.23 -9.62
C LEU A 88 -22.87 10.29 -10.61
N ALA A 89 -22.75 11.36 -11.39
CA ALA A 89 -21.66 11.55 -12.33
C ALA A 89 -20.29 11.61 -11.63
N ILE A 90 -20.20 12.32 -10.49
CA ILE A 90 -18.96 12.39 -9.70
C ILE A 90 -18.59 11.02 -9.15
N VAL A 91 -19.54 10.28 -8.58
CA VAL A 91 -19.29 8.92 -8.05
C VAL A 91 -18.79 8.00 -9.17
N LEU A 92 -19.43 8.03 -10.33
CA LEU A 92 -18.99 7.25 -11.50
C LEU A 92 -17.61 7.69 -11.99
N ALA A 93 -17.33 9.00 -12.05
CA ALA A 93 -16.03 9.50 -12.46
C ALA A 93 -14.91 9.07 -11.50
N VAL A 94 -15.12 9.17 -10.18
CA VAL A 94 -14.15 8.72 -9.17
C VAL A 94 -13.97 7.20 -9.23
N PHE A 95 -15.06 6.45 -9.39
CA PHE A 95 -15.01 5.00 -9.55
C PHE A 95 -14.19 4.60 -10.79
N VAL A 96 -14.49 5.20 -11.95
CA VAL A 96 -13.74 4.95 -13.19
C VAL A 96 -12.28 5.40 -13.07
N ALA A 97 -12.02 6.57 -12.49
CA ALA A 97 -10.66 7.06 -12.27
C ALA A 97 -9.84 6.10 -11.38
N SER A 98 -10.46 5.44 -10.39
CA SER A 98 -9.76 4.50 -9.51
C SER A 98 -9.11 3.34 -10.28
N PHE A 99 -9.69 2.89 -11.40
CA PHE A 99 -9.10 1.84 -12.24
C PHE A 99 -7.82 2.28 -12.97
N PHE A 100 -7.59 3.59 -13.13
CA PHE A 100 -6.37 4.10 -13.75
C PHE A 100 -5.23 4.32 -12.74
N PHE A 101 -5.55 4.54 -11.46
CA PHE A 101 -4.57 4.75 -10.40
C PHE A 101 -4.22 3.48 -9.62
N VAL A 102 -5.11 2.49 -9.57
CA VAL A 102 -4.84 1.21 -8.89
C VAL A 102 -4.17 0.25 -9.87
N GLU A 103 -3.06 -0.36 -9.46
CA GLU A 103 -2.43 -1.43 -10.23
C GLU A 103 -3.45 -2.50 -10.63
N SER A 104 -3.41 -2.96 -11.88
CA SER A 104 -4.38 -3.94 -12.34
C SER A 104 -4.38 -5.20 -11.45
N PRO A 105 -5.52 -5.88 -11.24
CA PRO A 105 -5.57 -7.12 -10.46
C PRO A 105 -4.58 -8.19 -10.95
N ALA A 106 -4.24 -8.18 -12.24
CA ALA A 106 -3.23 -9.06 -12.81
C ALA A 106 -1.80 -8.69 -12.35
N GLN A 107 -1.47 -7.41 -12.29
CA GLN A 107 -0.19 -6.91 -11.79
C GLN A 107 0.01 -7.27 -10.30
N ALA A 108 -1.00 -7.00 -9.47
CA ALA A 108 -0.97 -7.31 -8.04
C ALA A 108 -0.78 -8.82 -7.77
N ARG A 109 -1.37 -9.68 -8.60
CA ARG A 109 -1.17 -11.14 -8.52
C ARG A 109 0.28 -11.53 -8.83
N LYS A 110 0.89 -10.94 -9.86
CA LYS A 110 2.30 -11.20 -10.21
C LYS A 110 3.23 -10.80 -9.07
N LEU A 111 3.06 -9.61 -8.49
CA LEU A 111 3.83 -9.13 -7.34
C LEU A 111 3.70 -10.07 -6.14
N ARG A 112 2.48 -10.55 -5.84
CA ARG A 112 2.26 -11.50 -4.74
C ARG A 112 2.98 -12.83 -4.97
N GLN A 113 3.04 -13.30 -6.22
CA GLN A 113 3.76 -14.52 -6.54
C GLN A 113 5.29 -14.34 -6.48
N ASP A 114 5.82 -13.20 -6.92
CA ASP A 114 7.24 -12.88 -6.79
C ASP A 114 7.65 -12.72 -5.32
N SER A 115 6.76 -12.17 -4.48
CA SER A 115 6.95 -12.12 -3.01
C SER A 115 7.07 -13.53 -2.40
N GLU A 116 6.28 -14.50 -2.87
CA GLU A 116 6.42 -15.90 -2.46
C GLU A 116 7.74 -16.54 -2.90
N VAL A 117 8.26 -16.16 -4.08
CA VAL A 117 9.60 -16.58 -4.53
C VAL A 117 10.66 -16.01 -3.60
N LEU A 118 10.63 -14.70 -3.33
CA LEU A 118 11.57 -14.03 -2.42
C LEU A 118 11.56 -14.63 -1.01
N ASN A 119 10.37 -14.89 -0.45
CA ASN A 119 10.25 -15.52 0.87
C ASN A 119 10.95 -16.89 0.94
N ARG A 120 10.89 -17.68 -0.14
CA ARG A 120 11.58 -18.98 -0.21
C ARG A 120 13.09 -18.80 -0.32
N LEU A 121 13.55 -17.88 -1.16
CA LEU A 121 14.97 -17.56 -1.28
C LEU A 121 15.55 -17.02 0.03
N MET A 122 14.81 -16.20 0.77
CA MET A 122 15.19 -15.71 2.10
C MET A 122 15.34 -16.84 3.11
N SER A 123 14.40 -17.80 3.10
CA SER A 123 14.51 -19.02 3.93
C SER A 123 15.73 -19.87 3.56
N LEU A 124 16.03 -20.02 2.25
CA LEU A 124 17.24 -20.71 1.80
C LEU A 124 18.51 -19.98 2.24
N ALA A 125 18.57 -18.65 2.09
CA ALA A 125 19.69 -17.84 2.53
C ALA A 125 19.93 -17.99 4.05
N GLY A 126 18.86 -17.96 4.85
CA GLY A 126 18.95 -18.22 6.29
C GLY A 126 19.48 -19.62 6.64
N GLY A 127 19.12 -20.63 5.84
CA GLY A 127 19.67 -21.99 5.96
C GLY A 127 21.16 -22.06 5.60
N VAL A 128 21.57 -21.37 4.53
CA VAL A 128 22.99 -21.23 4.16
C VAL A 128 23.78 -20.54 5.27
N ASP A 129 23.25 -19.45 5.83
CA ASP A 129 23.88 -18.73 6.95
C ASP A 129 23.99 -19.63 8.19
N ALA A 130 22.95 -20.42 8.49
CA ALA A 130 22.99 -21.39 9.58
C ALA A 130 24.07 -22.46 9.39
N TYR A 131 24.16 -23.03 8.19
CA TYR A 131 25.18 -24.02 7.85
C TYR A 131 26.59 -23.39 7.94
N TYR A 132 26.75 -22.19 7.40
CA TYR A 132 28.03 -21.49 7.38
C TYR A 132 28.53 -21.14 8.78
N ARG A 133 27.65 -20.73 9.71
CA ARG A 133 28.03 -20.48 11.11
C ARG A 133 28.61 -21.71 11.81
N ASP A 134 28.02 -22.89 11.56
CA ASP A 134 28.41 -24.14 12.20
C ASP A 134 29.66 -24.76 11.54
N LYS A 135 29.65 -24.87 10.21
CA LYS A 135 30.71 -25.58 9.46
C LYS A 135 31.84 -24.69 8.99
N LYS A 136 31.68 -23.35 9.08
CA LYS A 136 32.62 -22.34 8.55
C LYS A 136 32.94 -22.53 7.07
N ALA A 137 32.02 -23.16 6.33
CA ALA A 137 32.10 -23.44 4.91
C ALA A 137 30.71 -23.34 4.29
N LEU A 138 30.62 -22.95 3.02
CA LEU A 138 29.36 -22.94 2.28
C LEU A 138 28.89 -24.37 1.99
N PRO A 139 27.56 -24.64 2.01
CA PRO A 139 27.04 -25.95 1.63
C PRO A 139 27.32 -26.21 0.15
N ARG A 140 27.67 -27.46 -0.19
CA ARG A 140 27.96 -27.86 -1.57
C ARG A 140 26.72 -27.79 -2.46
N ASP A 141 25.56 -28.08 -1.88
CA ASP A 141 24.26 -28.08 -2.53
C ASP A 141 23.15 -27.73 -1.51
N LEU A 142 21.99 -27.32 -2.02
CA LEU A 142 20.85 -26.94 -1.20
C LEU A 142 20.16 -28.15 -0.52
N SER A 143 20.41 -29.38 -0.95
CA SER A 143 19.78 -30.57 -0.37
C SER A 143 20.32 -30.87 1.03
N ILE A 144 21.57 -30.49 1.32
CA ILE A 144 22.15 -30.55 2.67
C ILE A 144 21.31 -29.75 3.67
N LEU A 145 20.77 -28.59 3.25
CA LEU A 145 19.94 -27.75 4.13
C LEU A 145 18.62 -28.43 4.53
N LEU A 146 18.09 -29.30 3.67
CA LEU A 146 16.89 -30.10 3.94
C LEU A 146 17.18 -31.24 4.91
N GLN A 147 18.31 -31.93 4.73
CA GLN A 147 18.70 -33.07 5.56
C GLN A 147 18.97 -32.65 7.01
N ASP A 148 19.62 -31.50 7.18
CA ASP A 148 19.98 -30.96 8.49
C ASP A 148 18.84 -30.12 9.13
N ASN A 149 17.67 -30.03 8.48
CA ASN A 149 16.50 -29.26 8.92
C ASN A 149 16.83 -27.79 9.30
N LEU A 150 17.69 -27.14 8.52
CA LEU A 150 18.22 -25.79 8.79
C LEU A 150 17.24 -24.70 8.33
N TYR A 151 16.01 -24.71 8.87
CA TYR A 151 14.94 -23.77 8.52
C TYR A 151 14.48 -23.82 7.05
N VAL A 152 14.82 -24.90 6.35
CA VAL A 152 14.43 -25.17 4.97
C VAL A 152 13.63 -26.47 4.95
N ILE A 153 12.45 -26.41 4.32
CA ILE A 153 11.62 -27.59 4.04
C ILE A 153 11.45 -27.73 2.53
N GLU A 154 11.04 -28.90 2.05
CA GLU A 154 11.03 -29.24 0.61
C GLU A 154 10.32 -28.20 -0.27
N ARG A 155 9.23 -27.59 0.22
CA ARG A 155 8.54 -26.52 -0.53
C ARG A 155 9.48 -25.34 -0.85
N ASN A 156 10.44 -25.03 0.01
CA ASN A 156 11.32 -23.86 -0.13
C ASN A 156 12.40 -24.04 -1.21
N THR A 157 12.60 -25.24 -1.76
CA THR A 157 13.64 -25.49 -2.78
C THR A 157 13.16 -25.35 -4.22
N VAL A 158 11.86 -25.12 -4.42
CA VAL A 158 11.25 -25.00 -5.75
C VAL A 158 10.59 -23.65 -5.96
N ASN A 159 10.73 -23.12 -7.17
CA ASN A 159 10.03 -21.93 -7.59
C ASN A 159 8.53 -22.25 -7.74
N PRO A 160 7.63 -21.60 -6.98
CA PRO A 160 6.19 -21.86 -7.05
C PRO A 160 5.57 -21.54 -8.41
N LEU A 161 6.21 -20.68 -9.21
CA LEU A 161 5.78 -20.28 -10.55
C LEU A 161 6.23 -21.30 -11.61
N THR A 162 7.53 -21.54 -11.73
CA THR A 162 8.11 -22.36 -12.81
C THR A 162 8.19 -23.84 -12.46
N LYS A 163 7.98 -24.19 -11.19
CA LYS A 163 8.16 -25.54 -10.62
C LYS A 163 9.59 -26.10 -10.74
N LYS A 164 10.55 -25.27 -11.16
CA LYS A 164 11.97 -25.61 -11.22
C LYS A 164 12.61 -25.47 -9.84
N GLN A 165 13.64 -26.26 -9.56
CA GLN A 165 14.46 -26.04 -8.37
C GLN A 165 15.20 -24.72 -8.47
N PHE A 166 15.41 -24.05 -7.33
CA PHE A 166 16.25 -22.87 -7.28
C PHE A 166 17.70 -23.23 -7.57
N GLU A 167 18.37 -22.37 -8.33
CA GLU A 167 19.76 -22.59 -8.69
C GLU A 167 20.66 -21.91 -7.65
N TYR A 168 21.68 -22.64 -7.20
CA TYR A 168 22.63 -22.19 -6.19
C TYR A 168 24.05 -22.32 -6.74
N LYS A 169 24.82 -21.23 -6.66
CA LYS A 169 26.21 -21.19 -7.14
C LYS A 169 27.11 -20.60 -6.08
N ILE A 170 28.20 -21.28 -5.75
CA ILE A 170 29.28 -20.73 -4.95
C ILE A 170 30.13 -19.86 -5.87
N VAL A 171 30.31 -18.58 -5.50
CA VAL A 171 31.10 -17.60 -6.26
C VAL A 171 32.48 -17.40 -5.62
N ASP A 172 32.55 -17.47 -4.29
CA ASP A 172 33.76 -17.26 -3.51
C ASP A 172 33.62 -17.96 -2.13
N ALA A 173 34.65 -17.94 -1.29
CA ALA A 173 34.69 -18.61 0.02
C ALA A 173 33.48 -18.29 0.94
N LYS A 174 32.95 -17.06 0.84
CA LYS A 174 31.75 -16.62 1.60
C LYS A 174 30.64 -16.06 0.71
N LYS A 175 30.79 -16.12 -0.62
CA LYS A 175 29.84 -15.51 -1.56
C LYS A 175 29.14 -16.60 -2.35
N TYR A 176 27.82 -16.47 -2.46
CA TYR A 176 27.00 -17.37 -3.24
C TYR A 176 25.92 -16.60 -3.99
N GLN A 177 25.32 -17.26 -4.97
CA GLN A 177 24.18 -16.76 -5.73
C GLN A 177 23.00 -17.69 -5.58
N LEU A 178 21.82 -17.10 -5.45
CA LEU A 178 20.54 -17.78 -5.57
C LEU A 178 19.82 -17.22 -6.79
N CYS A 179 19.47 -18.08 -7.74
CA CYS A 179 18.81 -17.67 -8.97
C CYS A 179 17.37 -18.20 -9.07
N ALA A 180 16.49 -17.34 -9.58
CA ALA A 180 15.09 -17.65 -9.80
C ALA A 180 14.52 -16.83 -10.97
N ASP A 181 13.41 -17.31 -11.53
CA ASP A 181 12.58 -16.56 -12.45
C ASP A 181 11.55 -15.71 -11.68
N PHE A 182 11.49 -14.41 -12.02
CA PHE A 182 10.54 -13.44 -11.50
C PHE A 182 9.64 -12.89 -12.62
N GLN A 183 8.41 -12.52 -12.31
CA GLN A 183 7.48 -11.95 -13.29
C GLN A 183 7.56 -10.43 -13.41
N THR A 184 8.04 -9.76 -12.37
CA THR A 184 8.09 -8.31 -12.25
C THR A 184 9.48 -7.87 -11.77
N SER A 185 9.81 -6.59 -12.01
CA SER A 185 10.97 -5.95 -11.39
C SER A 185 10.52 -5.30 -10.09
N ASN A 186 11.31 -5.44 -9.03
CA ASN A 186 11.16 -4.70 -7.78
C ASN A 186 12.24 -3.62 -7.62
N LYS A 187 13.09 -3.42 -8.64
CA LYS A 187 14.01 -2.29 -8.68
C LYS A 187 13.19 -1.01 -8.80
N LYS A 188 13.49 -0.04 -7.93
CA LYS A 188 12.81 1.26 -7.92
C LYS A 188 12.93 1.87 -9.32
N THR A 189 11.78 2.09 -9.96
CA THR A 189 11.64 3.06 -11.03
C THR A 189 11.03 4.30 -10.38
N ASP A 190 11.67 5.45 -10.50
CA ASP A 190 11.31 6.69 -9.81
C ASP A 190 9.84 7.10 -10.06
N ALA A 191 8.93 6.67 -9.18
CA ALA A 191 7.67 7.33 -8.85
C ALA A 191 6.92 6.46 -7.83
N GLU A 192 6.84 6.96 -6.59
CA GLU A 192 5.80 6.61 -5.63
C GLU A 192 5.44 5.12 -5.46
N GLN A 193 6.21 4.39 -4.66
CA GLN A 193 5.66 3.20 -4.02
C GLN A 193 6.11 3.15 -2.56
N TYR A 194 5.11 3.23 -1.67
CA TYR A 194 5.22 2.90 -0.24
C TYR A 194 5.59 1.43 -0.14
N ASP A 195 6.87 1.10 -0.29
CA ASP A 195 7.36 -0.21 0.11
C ASP A 195 8.52 0.00 1.08
N TYR A 196 8.13 0.25 2.32
CA TYR A 196 9.02 0.43 3.46
C TYR A 196 9.74 -0.88 3.84
N TYR A 197 9.47 -1.99 3.13
CA TYR A 197 9.96 -3.33 3.45
C TYR A 197 10.82 -3.99 2.34
N LEU A 198 11.13 -3.30 1.24
CA LEU A 198 12.07 -3.82 0.25
C LEU A 198 13.49 -3.72 0.79
N ASP A 199 14.00 -4.80 1.38
CA ASP A 199 15.42 -4.98 1.69
C ASP A 199 16.23 -4.79 0.39
N PRO A 200 17.10 -3.77 0.32
CA PRO A 200 17.92 -3.50 -0.88
C PRO A 200 18.74 -4.71 -1.35
N GLN A 201 19.03 -5.66 -0.45
CA GLN A 201 19.78 -6.86 -0.80
C GLN A 201 18.97 -7.85 -1.65
N TRP A 202 17.65 -7.69 -1.80
CA TRP A 202 16.76 -8.59 -2.54
C TRP A 202 16.15 -7.95 -3.80
N GLN A 203 16.84 -6.95 -4.35
CA GLN A 203 16.44 -6.32 -5.60
C GLN A 203 16.71 -7.21 -6.82
N HIS A 204 15.77 -7.25 -7.76
CA HIS A 204 15.82 -8.04 -8.99
C HIS A 204 14.98 -7.37 -10.09
N ASP A 205 15.34 -7.65 -11.34
CA ASP A 205 14.49 -7.35 -12.50
C ASP A 205 13.48 -8.46 -12.78
N ALA A 206 12.62 -8.25 -13.77
CA ALA A 206 11.80 -9.33 -14.32
C ALA A 206 12.67 -10.35 -15.07
N GLY A 207 12.20 -11.59 -15.15
CA GLY A 207 12.89 -12.71 -15.78
C GLY A 207 13.84 -13.45 -14.86
N TYR A 208 14.78 -14.20 -15.45
CA TYR A 208 15.78 -14.97 -14.70
C TYR A 208 16.82 -14.04 -14.08
N GLN A 209 16.92 -14.06 -12.76
CA GLN A 209 17.82 -13.20 -11.99
C GLN A 209 18.58 -14.01 -10.94
N CYS A 210 19.87 -13.70 -10.79
CA CYS A 210 20.74 -14.27 -9.76
C CYS A 210 21.09 -13.20 -8.72
N ILE A 211 20.63 -13.40 -7.48
CA ILE A 211 20.88 -12.48 -6.37
C ILE A 211 22.12 -12.97 -5.62
N THR A 212 23.15 -12.12 -5.55
CA THR A 212 24.40 -12.44 -4.85
C THR A 212 24.27 -12.14 -3.37
N LYS A 213 24.65 -13.10 -2.52
CA LYS A 213 24.63 -13.00 -1.07
C LYS A 213 26.00 -13.31 -0.49
N VAL A 214 26.25 -12.78 0.70
CA VAL A 214 27.42 -13.07 1.52
C VAL A 214 26.92 -13.84 2.73
N ALA A 215 27.48 -15.03 2.98
CA ALA A 215 27.08 -15.83 4.12
C ALA A 215 27.45 -15.09 5.42
N GLN A 216 26.45 -14.92 6.28
CA GLN A 216 26.60 -14.19 7.54
C GLN A 216 27.05 -15.13 8.66
N ASP A 217 28.02 -14.68 9.45
CA ASP A 217 28.53 -15.44 10.61
C ASP A 217 27.99 -14.87 11.94
N ASP A 218 27.37 -13.69 11.90
CA ASP A 218 26.85 -12.96 13.05
C ASP A 218 25.33 -12.76 12.94
N LEU A 219 24.62 -12.87 14.08
CA LEU A 219 23.19 -12.53 14.18
C LEU A 219 22.95 -11.02 14.31
N SER A 220 24.01 -10.20 14.29
CA SER A 220 23.89 -8.75 14.31
C SER A 220 23.29 -8.29 12.99
N VAL A 221 22.00 -7.98 13.02
CA VAL A 221 21.37 -7.08 12.08
C VAL A 221 22.25 -5.83 12.02
N LYS A 222 23.10 -5.69 11.00
CA LYS A 222 23.66 -4.40 10.61
C LYS A 222 22.50 -3.57 10.10
N GLY A 223 21.67 -3.10 11.02
CA GLY A 223 20.81 -1.95 10.79
C GLY A 223 21.73 -0.86 10.29
N ILE A 224 21.36 -0.27 9.15
CA ILE A 224 21.98 0.95 8.65
C ILE A 224 22.10 1.88 9.86
N ALA A 225 23.33 2.22 10.26
CA ALA A 225 23.54 3.13 11.37
C ALA A 225 22.73 4.40 11.07
N PRO A 226 21.86 4.88 11.98
CA PRO A 226 21.15 6.11 11.74
C PRO A 226 22.20 7.20 11.47
N VAL A 227 22.09 7.85 10.32
CA VAL A 227 22.91 9.02 9.99
C VAL A 227 22.68 10.01 11.12
N ARG A 228 23.69 10.22 11.96
CA ARG A 228 23.67 11.23 13.01
C ARG A 228 23.60 12.58 12.30
N LEU A 229 22.41 13.18 12.27
CA LEU A 229 22.27 14.58 11.92
C LEU A 229 22.98 15.36 13.02
N GLU A 230 24.16 15.90 12.71
CA GLU A 230 24.81 16.86 13.58
C GLU A 230 23.92 18.10 13.63
N ALA A 231 23.24 18.29 14.76
CA ALA A 231 22.59 19.53 15.09
C ALA A 231 23.68 20.58 15.33
N GLY A 232 23.96 21.38 14.30
CA GLY A 232 24.70 22.63 14.45
C GLY A 232 23.85 23.60 15.27
N TYR A 233 24.40 24.04 16.40
CA TYR A 233 23.92 25.17 17.20
C TYR A 233 24.12 26.48 16.47
#